data_AF-X0YHE9-F1
#
_entry.id   AF-X0YHE9-F1
#
_cell.length_a   1.000
_cell.length_b   1.000
_cell.length_c   1.000
_cell.angle_alpha   90.00
_cell.angle_beta   90.00
_cell.angle_gamma   90.00
#
_symmetry.space_group_name_H-M   'P 1'
#
loop_
_entity.id
_entity.type
_entity.pdbx_description
1 polymer ?
#
loop_
_entity_poly.entity_id
_entity_poly.type
_entity_poly.pdbx_seq_one_letter_code
_entity_poly.pdbx_strand_id
1 'polypeptide(L)' 'MEWDYRNRKTHFTGILMQEYDTGNGKPAGPVIKIFEGTALDSIEAPHIYKRNGWYYLLSAEGEPPTPTLLL' A
#
# COMPACT_ATOMS: atom_id res chain seq x y z
N MET A 1 4.70 -1.42 -0.55
CA MET A 1 4.09 -0.32 0.23
C MET A 1 5.13 0.76 0.42
N GLU A 2 4.72 2.01 0.50
CA GLU A 2 5.60 3.15 0.77
C GLU A 2 5.47 3.60 2.23
N TRP A 3 6.61 3.73 2.90
CA TRP A 3 6.72 4.36 4.21
C TRP A 3 7.38 5.73 4.07
N ASP A 4 6.67 6.80 4.39
CA ASP A 4 7.20 8.16 4.38
C ASP A 4 7.73 8.54 5.77
N TYR A 5 9.04 8.79 5.86
CA TYR A 5 9.72 9.13 7.11
C TYR A 5 9.55 10.60 7.53
N ARG A 6 8.92 11.45 6.70
CA ARG A 6 8.64 12.84 7.07
C ARG A 6 7.52 12.89 8.12
N ASN A 7 7.50 13.97 8.91
CA ASN A 7 6.44 14.19 9.89
C ASN A 7 5.10 14.45 9.18
N ARG A 8 4.25 13.43 9.13
CA ARG A 8 2.93 13.41 8.47
C ARG A 8 1.91 12.72 9.37
N LYS A 9 0.63 12.92 9.07
CA LYS A 9 -0.48 12.26 9.78
C LYS A 9 -0.39 10.74 9.71
N THR A 10 -0.02 10.17 8.54
CA THR A 10 0.22 8.75 8.35
C THR A 10 1.54 8.52 7.61
N HIS A 11 2.22 7.43 7.94
CA HIS A 11 3.45 7.01 7.28
C HIS A 11 3.19 6.11 6.07
N PHE A 12 2.05 5.42 6.00
CA PHE A 12 1.67 4.59 4.87
C PHE A 12 1.05 5.46 3.77
N THR A 13 1.83 5.73 2.73
CA THR A 13 1.50 6.75 1.71
C THR A 13 1.27 6.17 0.31
N GLY A 14 1.17 4.84 0.22
CA GLY A 14 0.70 4.18 -0.99
C GLY A 14 1.17 2.74 -1.19
N ILE A 15 0.60 2.13 -2.21
CA ILE A 15 0.95 0.81 -2.71
C ILE A 15 1.94 0.96 -3.88
N LEU A 16 3.12 0.40 -3.68
CA LEU A 16 4.17 0.29 -4.69
C LEU A 16 4.09 -1.08 -5.38
N MET A 17 4.32 -1.09 -6.68
CA MET A 17 4.39 -2.28 -7.52
C MET A 17 5.74 -2.30 -8.25
N GLN A 18 6.32 -3.49 -8.32
CA GLN A 18 7.50 -3.77 -9.13
C GLN A 18 7.35 -5.16 -9.75
N GLU A 19 7.83 -5.33 -10.97
CA GLU A 19 7.90 -6.63 -11.61
C GLU A 19 8.89 -7.53 -10.86
N TYR A 20 8.59 -8.83 -10.79
CA TYR A 20 9.50 -9.83 -10.26
C TYR A 20 9.95 -10.76 -11.40
N ASP A 21 11.25 -10.75 -11.68
CA ASP A 21 11.86 -11.65 -12.65
C ASP A 21 12.08 -13.03 -12.00
N THR A 22 11.22 -13.98 -12.36
CA THR A 22 11.29 -15.35 -11.84
C THR A 22 12.50 -16.13 -12.32
N GLY A 23 13.14 -15.72 -13.43
CA GLY A 23 14.33 -16.37 -13.96
C GLY A 23 15.59 -16.02 -13.17
N ASN A 24 15.71 -14.75 -12.79
CA ASN A 24 16.84 -14.25 -11.98
C ASN A 24 16.56 -14.21 -10.47
N GLY A 25 15.32 -14.48 -10.05
CA GLY A 25 14.91 -14.51 -8.65
C GLY A 25 14.94 -13.14 -7.97
N LYS A 26 14.75 -12.05 -8.73
CA LYS A 26 14.90 -10.68 -8.21
C LYS A 26 13.90 -9.70 -8.83
N PRO A 27 13.61 -8.57 -8.18
CA PRO A 27 12.82 -7.51 -8.78
C PRO A 27 13.48 -6.95 -10.04
N ALA A 28 12.66 -6.57 -11.02
CA ALA A 28 13.07 -6.00 -12.29
C ALA A 28 12.31 -4.71 -12.57
N GLY A 29 12.92 -3.85 -13.38
CA GLY A 29 12.31 -2.59 -13.81
C GLY A 29 12.05 -1.59 -12.68
N PRO A 30 11.26 -0.54 -12.97
CA PRO A 30 10.98 0.53 -12.03
C PRO A 30 9.97 0.09 -10.95
N VAL A 31 10.09 0.71 -9.77
CA VAL A 31 9.06 0.69 -8.74
C VAL A 31 8.07 1.81 -9.05
N ILE A 32 6.78 1.49 -9.14
CA ILE A 32 5.71 2.43 -9.48
C ILE A 32 4.70 2.48 -8.33
N LYS A 33 4.31 3.68 -7.90
CA LYS A 33 3.17 3.84 -7.00
C LYS A 33 1.87 3.74 -7.79
N ILE A 34 1.08 2.71 -7.52
CA ILE A 34 -0.15 2.40 -8.26
C ILE A 34 -1.42 2.88 -7.55
N PHE A 35 -1.34 3.20 -6.26
CA PHE A 35 -2.45 3.68 -5.46
C PHE A 35 -1.95 4.43 -4.23
N GLU A 36 -2.56 5.56 -3.90
CA GLU A 36 -2.17 6.40 -2.75
C GLU A 36 -3.00 6.14 -1.49
N GLY A 37 -4.09 5.37 -1.61
CA GLY A 37 -5.09 5.20 -0.56
C GLY A 37 -6.28 6.13 -0.73
N THR A 38 -7.12 6.18 0.30
CA THR A 38 -8.29 7.04 0.44
C THR A 38 -8.14 7.94 1.66
N ALA A 39 -9.20 8.69 1.99
CA ALA A 39 -9.24 9.53 3.18
C ALA A 39 -9.21 8.74 4.52
N LEU A 40 -9.29 7.42 4.49
CA LEU A 40 -9.18 6.56 5.67
C LEU A 40 -7.74 6.45 6.21
N ASP A 41 -6.74 6.87 5.42
CA ASP A 41 -5.31 6.77 5.75
C ASP A 41 -4.84 5.32 6.02
N SER A 42 -3.54 5.16 6.29
CA SER A 42 -2.95 3.89 6.75
C SER A 42 -3.17 2.72 5.78
N ILE A 43 -2.98 2.99 4.49
CA ILE A 43 -3.14 2.02 3.39
C ILE A 43 -2.13 0.87 3.47
N GLU A 44 -2.63 -0.36 3.53
CA GLU A 44 -1.79 -1.55 3.68
C GLU A 44 -2.39 -2.83 3.04
N ALA A 45 -1.70 -3.96 3.24
CA ALA A 45 -2.13 -5.30 2.80
C ALA A 45 -2.60 -5.41 1.34
N PRO A 46 -1.82 -4.94 0.34
CA PRO A 46 -2.23 -4.95 -1.06
C PRO A 46 -2.30 -6.37 -1.64
N HIS A 47 -3.43 -6.71 -2.25
CA HIS A 47 -3.63 -7.94 -3.01
C HIS A 47 -4.25 -7.62 -4.37
N ILE A 48 -3.74 -8.26 -5.42
CA ILE A 48 -4.21 -8.02 -6.80
C ILE A 48 -4.93 -9.23 -7.33
N TYR A 49 -6.10 -9.00 -7.90
CA TYR A 49 -6.92 -10.01 -8.57
C TYR A 49 -7.19 -9.60 -10.01
N LYS A 50 -7.17 -10.56 -10.93
CA LYS A 50 -7.57 -10.35 -12.32
C LYS A 50 -8.90 -11.06 -12.58
N ARG A 51 -9.93 -10.33 -12.98
CA ARG A 51 -11.26 -10.88 -13.26
C ARG A 51 -11.98 -10.06 -14.33
N ASN A 52 -12.62 -10.72 -15.29
CA ASN A 52 -13.45 -10.10 -16.33
C ASN A 52 -12.78 -8.93 -17.09
N GLY A 53 -11.49 -9.05 -17.40
CA GLY A 53 -10.73 -8.01 -18.10
C GLY A 53 -10.20 -6.87 -17.23
N TRP A 54 -10.47 -6.89 -15.91
CA TRP A 54 -10.05 -5.87 -14.97
C TRP A 54 -9.03 -6.40 -13.96
N TYR A 55 -8.22 -5.47 -13.42
CA TYR A 55 -7.39 -5.68 -12.25
C TYR A 55 -8.03 -4.99 -11.05
N TYR A 56 -8.19 -5.73 -9.97
CA TYR A 56 -8.73 -5.27 -8.70
C TYR A 56 -7.61 -5.21 -7.68
N LEU A 57 -7.43 -4.07 -7.05
CA LEU A 57 -6.56 -3.90 -5.88
C LEU A 57 -7.44 -3.96 -4.62
N LEU A 58 -7.25 -4.98 -3.82
CA LEU A 58 -7.80 -5.08 -2.47
C LEU A 58 -6.73 -4.62 -1.47
N SER A 59 -7.13 -3.80 -0.51
CA SER A 59 -6.25 -3.27 0.53
C SER A 59 -7.03 -3.04 1.82
N ALA A 60 -6.31 -2.94 2.93
CA ALA A 60 -6.85 -2.48 4.21
C ALA A 60 -6.50 -1.00 4.41
N GLU A 61 -7.41 -0.25 5.03
CA GLU A 61 -7.24 1.16 5.38
C GLU A 61 -7.89 1.46 6.72
N GLY A 62 -7.45 2.53 7.36
CA GLY A 62 -7.90 2.94 8.69
C GLY A 62 -6.95 2.51 9.79
N GLU A 63 -6.52 3.48 10.59
CA GLU A 63 -5.80 3.22 11.84
C GLU A 63 -6.81 2.93 12.97
N PRO A 64 -6.58 1.93 13.85
CA PRO A 64 -7.38 1.76 15.04
C PRO A 64 -7.36 3.06 15.87
N PRO A 65 -8.49 3.49 16.45
CA PRO A 65 -8.50 4.68 17.30
C PRO A 65 -7.45 4.50 18.41
N THR A 66 -6.52 5.45 18.49
CA THR A 66 -5.54 5.49 19.59
C THR A 66 -6.35 5.50 20.90
N PRO A 67 -6.11 4.57 21.84
CA PRO A 67 -6.82 4.59 23.11
C PRO A 67 -6.48 5.92 23.79
N THR A 68 -7.45 6.84 23.79
CA THR A 68 -7.36 8.06 24.60
C THR A 68 -7.59 7.59 26.03
N LEU A 69 -6.50 7.31 26.75
CA LEU A 69 -6.55 7.24 28.20
C LEU A 69 -6.93 8.64 28.69
N LEU A 70 -8.22 8.82 28.96
CA LEU A 70 -8.70 9.91 29.79
C LEU A 70 -8.19 9.64 31.21
N LEU A 71 -7.15 10.37 31.61
CA LEU A 71 -6.76 10.49 33.02
C LEU A 71 -7.72 11.43 33.75
#